data_AF-A0A7G1H025-F1
#
_entry.id   AF-A0A7G1H025-F1
#
_cell.length_a   1.000
_cell.length_b   1.000
_cell.length_c   1.000
_cell.angle_alpha   90.00
_cell.angle_beta   90.00
_cell.angle_gamma   90.00
#
_symmetry.space_group_name_H-M   'P 1'
#
loop_
_entity.id
_entity.type
_entity.pdbx_description
1 polymer ?
#
loop_
_entity_poly.entity_id
_entity_poly.type
_entity_poly.pdbx_seq_one_letter_code
_entity_poly.pdbx_strand_id
1 'polypeptide(L)'
;MIEVLIALFLTMIGVMALISMQTQGWLLSGKSDYLGRAAEILHKELETKEALIMNPCNIVTVGTFNKNIFASGSAGGAGAGDATLSIQTTITLITTNTWRLTIRVTWPGNNAGIRESLIVTRQEYFRSPAGCADNSQALNWGVL
;
A
#
# COMPACT_ATOMS: atom_id res chain seq x y z
N MET A 1 -42.41 17.38 -38.94
CA MET A 1 -42.34 18.20 -37.69
C MET A 1 -42.34 17.30 -36.46
N ILE A 2 -43.19 16.27 -36.40
CA ILE A 2 -43.25 15.32 -35.28
C ILE A 2 -41.96 14.48 -35.13
N GLU A 3 -41.35 13.99 -36.23
CA GLU A 3 -40.06 13.27 -36.14
C GLU A 3 -38.95 14.13 -35.54
N VAL A 4 -38.89 15.42 -35.90
CA VAL A 4 -37.87 16.33 -35.38
C VAL A 4 -38.06 16.56 -33.87
N LEU A 5 -39.32 16.67 -33.41
CA LEU A 5 -39.66 16.78 -32.00
C LEU A 5 -39.28 15.52 -31.21
N ILE A 6 -39.57 14.34 -31.75
CA ILE A 6 -39.22 13.06 -31.13
C ILE A 6 -37.69 12.89 -31.09
N ALA A 7 -36.98 13.26 -32.16
CA ALA A 7 -35.52 13.22 -32.21
C ALA A 7 -34.89 14.14 -31.14
N LEU A 8 -35.40 15.36 -30.97
CA LEU A 8 -34.93 16.30 -29.95
C LEU A 8 -35.18 15.79 -28.52
N PHE A 9 -36.32 15.13 -28.30
CA PHE A 9 -36.64 14.55 -27.00
C PHE A 9 -35.71 13.38 -26.65
N LEU A 10 -35.43 12.50 -27.62
CA LEU A 10 -34.54 11.35 -27.45
C LEU A 10 -33.08 11.78 -27.24
N THR A 11 -32.61 12.84 -27.90
CA THR A 11 -31.24 13.35 -27.69
C THR A 11 -31.08 13.97 -26.31
N MET A 12 -32.06 14.71 -25.79
CA MET A 12 -32.00 15.26 -24.44
C MET A 12 -31.98 14.16 -23.36
N ILE A 13 -32.80 13.12 -23.50
CA ILE A 13 -32.76 11.97 -22.58
C ILE A 13 -31.39 11.27 -22.65
N GLY A 14 -30.84 11.09 -23.86
CA GLY A 14 -29.52 10.50 -24.06
C GLY A 14 -28.38 11.29 -23.39
N VAL A 15 -28.39 12.62 -23.50
CA VAL A 15 -27.37 13.48 -22.86
C VAL A 15 -27.46 13.40 -21.33
N MET A 16 -28.67 13.42 -20.78
CA MET A 16 -28.87 13.32 -19.32
C MET A 16 -28.43 11.94 -18.79
N ALA A 17 -28.67 10.87 -19.56
CA ALA A 17 -28.18 9.54 -19.24
C ALA A 17 -26.65 9.50 -19.17
N LEU A 18 -25.95 10.16 -20.11
CA LEU A 18 -24.48 10.23 -20.09
C LEU A 18 -23.92 11.05 -18.93
N ILE A 19 -24.54 12.20 -18.61
CA ILE A 19 -24.10 13.04 -17.47
C ILE A 19 -24.21 12.26 -16.14
N SER A 20 -25.23 11.41 -16.00
CA SER A 20 -25.40 10.59 -14.78
C SER A 20 -24.27 9.59 -14.53
N MET A 21 -23.51 9.20 -15.57
CA MET A 21 -22.37 8.28 -15.46
C MET A 21 -21.04 8.98 -15.14
N GLN A 22 -20.95 10.31 -15.32
CA GLN A 22 -19.68 11.05 -15.18
C GLN A 22 -19.11 10.96 -13.76
N THR A 23 -19.96 11.09 -12.73
CA THR A 23 -19.52 11.06 -11.32
C THR A 23 -19.00 9.69 -10.90
N GLN A 24 -19.61 8.61 -11.40
CA GLN A 24 -19.14 7.25 -11.12
C GLN A 24 -17.78 6.98 -11.77
N GLY A 25 -17.54 7.51 -12.98
CA GLY A 25 -16.25 7.40 -13.66
C GLY A 25 -15.10 8.03 -12.85
N TRP A 26 -15.33 9.18 -12.23
CA TRP A 26 -14.32 9.88 -11.43
C TRP A 26 -13.99 9.13 -10.15
N LEU A 27 -15.01 8.60 -9.46
CA LEU A 27 -14.82 7.80 -8.25
C LEU A 27 -14.07 6.51 -8.54
N LEU A 28 -14.40 5.84 -9.64
CA LEU A 28 -13.73 4.60 -10.04
C LEU A 28 -12.27 4.86 -10.43
N SER A 29 -12.01 5.95 -11.16
CA SER A 29 -10.66 6.36 -11.53
C SER A 29 -9.80 6.65 -10.29
N GLY A 30 -10.30 7.46 -9.34
CA GLY A 30 -9.59 7.74 -8.09
C GLY A 30 -9.35 6.50 -7.24
N LYS A 31 -10.33 5.60 -7.16
CA LYS A 31 -10.17 4.31 -6.46
C LYS A 31 -9.10 3.43 -7.10
N SER A 32 -9.04 3.40 -8.44
CA SER A 32 -8.05 2.62 -9.18
C SER A 32 -6.63 3.16 -8.97
N ASP A 33 -6.45 4.48 -8.92
CA ASP A 33 -5.15 5.10 -8.63
C ASP A 33 -4.67 4.73 -7.22
N TYR A 34 -5.53 4.92 -6.21
CA TYR A 34 -5.18 4.54 -4.83
C TYR A 34 -4.86 3.06 -4.70
N LEU A 35 -5.61 2.18 -5.37
CA LEU A 35 -5.36 0.75 -5.34
C LEU A 35 -4.03 0.38 -6.01
N GLY A 36 -3.73 0.96 -7.18
CA GLY A 36 -2.48 0.73 -7.90
C GLY A 36 -1.26 1.14 -7.06
N ARG A 37 -1.30 2.33 -6.47
CA ARG A 37 -0.20 2.84 -5.63
C ARG A 37 -0.09 2.11 -4.30
N ALA A 38 -1.22 1.74 -3.69
CA ALA A 38 -1.21 0.90 -2.50
C ALA A 38 -0.55 -0.46 -2.78
N ALA A 39 -0.82 -1.07 -3.95
CA ALA A 39 -0.23 -2.34 -4.34
C ALA A 39 1.29 -2.24 -4.56
N GLU A 40 1.76 -1.17 -5.22
CA GLU A 40 3.19 -0.91 -5.38
C GLU A 40 3.90 -0.75 -4.03
N ILE A 41 3.33 0.08 -3.14
CA ILE A 41 3.88 0.29 -1.79
C ILE A 41 3.88 -1.00 -1.00
N LEU A 42 2.79 -1.76 -1.04
CA LEU A 42 2.68 -3.04 -0.35
C LEU A 42 3.78 -4.01 -0.79
N HIS A 43 4.00 -4.16 -2.09
CA HIS A 43 5.00 -5.07 -2.63
C HIS A 43 6.42 -4.63 -2.23
N LYS A 44 6.73 -3.34 -2.39
CA LYS A 44 8.03 -2.77 -2.04
C LYS A 44 8.35 -2.93 -0.55
N GLU A 45 7.38 -2.64 0.31
CA GLU A 45 7.54 -2.81 1.75
C GLU A 45 7.70 -4.30 2.10
N LEU A 46 6.97 -5.20 1.45
CA LEU A 46 7.09 -6.63 1.69
C LEU A 46 8.49 -7.15 1.35
N GLU A 47 9.00 -6.83 0.17
CA GLU A 47 10.34 -7.24 -0.27
C GLU A 47 11.44 -6.64 0.63
N THR A 48 11.31 -5.35 0.98
CA THR A 48 12.29 -4.67 1.84
C THR A 48 12.33 -5.31 3.23
N LYS A 49 11.16 -5.55 3.85
CA LYS A 49 11.07 -6.15 5.19
C LYS A 49 11.51 -7.61 5.17
N GLU A 50 11.18 -8.35 4.11
CA GLU A 50 11.66 -9.70 3.90
C GLU A 50 13.18 -9.76 3.88
N ALA A 51 13.84 -8.95 3.05
CA ALA A 51 15.29 -8.90 2.96
C ALA A 51 15.95 -8.52 4.30
N LEU A 52 15.35 -7.58 5.03
CA LEU A 52 15.85 -7.19 6.36
C LEU A 52 15.73 -8.30 7.39
N ILE A 53 14.68 -9.11 7.35
CA ILE A 53 14.48 -10.26 8.26
C ILE A 53 15.38 -11.44 7.86
N MET A 54 15.57 -11.67 6.55
CA MET A 54 16.46 -12.73 6.04
C MET A 54 17.90 -12.52 6.49
N ASN A 55 18.35 -11.27 6.60
CA ASN A 55 19.69 -10.93 7.05
C ASN A 55 19.90 -11.25 8.55
N PRO A 56 20.80 -12.19 8.90
CA PRO A 56 21.05 -12.58 10.30
C PRO A 56 21.70 -11.48 11.16
N CYS A 57 22.35 -10.48 10.55
CA CYS A 57 22.94 -9.34 11.29
C CYS A 57 21.87 -8.50 12.02
N ASN A 58 20.66 -8.44 11.46
CA ASN A 58 19.63 -7.53 11.89
C ASN A 58 18.82 -8.08 13.05
N ILE A 59 18.59 -7.25 14.07
CA ILE A 59 17.68 -7.55 15.16
C ILE A 59 16.25 -7.39 14.64
N VAL A 60 15.50 -8.49 14.65
CA VAL A 60 14.08 -8.50 14.25
C VAL A 60 13.22 -8.18 15.47
N THR A 61 12.61 -6.99 15.47
CA THR A 61 11.70 -6.56 16.54
C THR A 61 10.28 -7.01 16.19
N VAL A 62 9.71 -7.84 17.04
CA VAL A 62 8.32 -8.32 16.92
C VAL A 62 7.36 -7.22 17.35
N GLY A 63 6.26 -7.04 16.64
CA GLY A 63 5.26 -6.02 16.96
C GLY A 63 4.54 -5.48 15.73
N THR A 64 3.73 -4.45 15.95
CA THR A 64 3.03 -3.70 14.91
C THR A 64 3.61 -2.31 14.80
N PHE A 65 3.99 -1.93 13.58
CA PHE A 65 4.58 -0.65 13.24
C PHE A 65 3.72 0.03 12.19
N ASN A 66 3.51 1.34 12.34
CA ASN A 66 2.72 2.11 11.40
C ASN A 66 3.59 3.19 10.76
N LYS A 67 3.47 3.35 9.45
CA LYS A 67 4.18 4.33 8.64
C LYS A 67 3.18 4.96 7.67
N ASN A 68 3.28 6.27 7.49
CA ASN A 68 2.43 6.99 6.55
C ASN A 68 3.27 7.45 5.36
N ILE A 69 2.75 7.24 4.16
CA ILE A 69 3.32 7.74 2.91
C ILE A 69 2.28 8.63 2.23
N PHE A 70 2.72 9.77 1.74
CA PHE A 70 1.88 10.67 0.98
C PHE A 70 1.84 10.26 -0.49
N ALA A 71 0.66 10.34 -1.11
CA ALA A 71 0.50 10.05 -2.53
C ALA A 71 1.37 11.00 -3.38
N SER A 72 1.64 12.23 -2.98
CA SER A 72 2.58 13.08 -3.72
C SER A 72 4.04 12.58 -3.72
N GLY A 73 4.42 11.68 -2.82
CA GLY A 73 5.81 11.31 -2.57
C GLY A 73 6.62 12.41 -1.86
N SER A 74 5.96 13.49 -1.41
CA SER A 74 6.62 14.59 -0.69
C SER A 74 7.09 14.17 0.69
N ALA A 75 8.38 14.35 0.96
CA ALA A 75 8.95 14.17 2.30
C ALA A 75 8.57 15.30 3.29
N GLY A 76 8.02 16.42 2.79
CA GLY A 76 7.76 17.65 3.54
C GLY A 76 6.35 17.79 4.13
N GLY A 77 5.50 16.76 4.01
CA GLY A 77 4.12 16.77 4.50
C GLY A 77 3.08 16.81 3.37
N ALA A 78 1.83 16.47 3.71
CA ALA A 78 0.70 16.47 2.79
C ALA A 78 0.42 17.89 2.24
N GLY A 79 0.51 18.06 0.92
CA GLY A 79 -0.07 19.22 0.25
C GLY A 79 -1.59 19.22 0.33
N ALA A 80 -2.23 20.36 0.08
CA ALA A 80 -3.69 20.43 0.02
C ALA A 80 -4.24 19.46 -1.05
N GLY A 81 -5.08 18.51 -0.65
CA GLY A 81 -5.63 17.48 -1.53
C GLY A 81 -4.77 16.21 -1.66
N ASP A 82 -3.65 16.11 -0.94
CA ASP A 82 -2.80 14.92 -0.95
C ASP A 82 -3.37 13.82 -0.05
N ALA A 83 -3.45 12.60 -0.60
CA ALA A 83 -3.97 11.46 0.12
C ALA A 83 -2.85 10.77 0.90
N THR A 84 -3.12 10.44 2.17
CA THR A 84 -2.18 9.69 3.00
C THR A 84 -2.50 8.20 2.90
N LEU A 85 -1.53 7.40 2.46
CA LEU A 85 -1.57 5.95 2.56
C LEU A 85 -0.92 5.52 3.88
N SER A 86 -1.66 4.77 4.69
CA SER A 86 -1.16 4.22 5.95
C SER A 86 -0.76 2.78 5.76
N ILE A 87 0.48 2.48 6.12
CA ILE A 87 1.10 1.17 6.06
C ILE A 87 1.19 0.65 7.48
N GLN A 88 0.69 -0.56 7.69
CA GLN A 88 0.79 -1.29 8.94
C GLN A 88 1.59 -2.56 8.70
N THR A 89 2.76 -2.62 9.30
CA THR A 89 3.67 -3.76 9.26
C THR A 89 3.58 -4.51 10.58
N THR A 90 3.18 -5.77 10.54
CA THR A 90 3.08 -6.64 11.71
C THR A 90 4.03 -7.79 11.56
N ILE A 91 4.99 -7.89 12.48
CA ILE A 91 5.97 -8.97 12.55
C ILE A 91 5.62 -9.81 13.76
N THR A 92 5.40 -11.11 13.55
CA THR A 92 5.09 -12.09 14.59
C THR A 92 6.11 -13.21 14.56
N LEU A 93 6.65 -13.58 15.73
CA LEU A 93 7.53 -14.76 15.83
C LEU A 93 6.66 -16.02 15.79
N ILE A 94 6.98 -16.96 14.89
CA ILE A 94 6.32 -18.27 14.84
C ILE A 94 7.14 -19.29 15.64
N THR A 95 8.43 -19.35 15.34
CA THR A 95 9.41 -20.23 15.99
C THR A 95 10.79 -19.59 15.87
N THR A 96 11.82 -20.20 16.43
CA THR A 96 13.20 -19.69 16.39
C THR A 96 13.61 -19.38 14.95
N ASN A 97 14.09 -18.15 14.73
CA ASN A 97 14.53 -17.64 13.42
C ASN A 97 13.49 -17.68 12.29
N THR A 98 12.20 -17.73 12.63
CA THR A 98 11.09 -17.76 11.68
C THR A 98 9.99 -16.78 12.11
N TRP A 99 9.65 -15.84 11.23
CA TRP A 99 8.65 -14.82 11.48
C TRP A 99 7.56 -14.84 10.41
N ARG A 100 6.35 -14.47 10.80
CA ARG A 100 5.30 -14.08 9.86
C ARG A 100 5.26 -12.57 9.79
N LEU A 101 5.51 -12.07 8.59
CA LEU A 101 5.40 -10.68 8.18
C LEU A 101 4.02 -10.49 7.55
N THR A 102 3.25 -9.54 8.06
CA THR A 102 1.97 -9.12 7.47
C THR A 102 2.03 -7.63 7.23
N ILE A 103 1.77 -7.21 5.99
CA ILE A 103 1.72 -5.80 5.63
C ILE A 103 0.32 -5.47 5.15
N ARG A 104 -0.20 -4.34 5.62
CA ARG A 104 -1.49 -3.82 5.22
C ARG A 104 -1.35 -2.37 4.81
N VAL A 105 -1.93 -2.00 3.68
CA VAL A 105 -1.97 -0.63 3.20
C VAL A 105 -3.41 -0.17 3.10
N THR A 106 -3.73 0.93 3.77
CA THR A 106 -5.04 1.58 3.79
C THR A 106 -4.94 3.01 3.26
N TRP A 107 -6.03 3.53 2.72
CA TRP A 107 -6.09 4.89 2.15
C TRP A 107 -7.45 5.54 2.48
N PRO A 108 -7.60 6.86 2.28
CA PRO A 108 -8.83 7.56 2.61
C PRO A 108 -10.02 6.96 1.86
N GLY A 109 -11.12 6.71 2.57
CA GLY A 109 -12.30 6.05 1.99
C GLY A 109 -12.22 4.52 1.91
N ASN A 110 -11.10 3.89 2.29
CA ASN A 110 -10.99 2.44 2.44
C ASN A 110 -10.15 2.04 3.64
N ASN A 111 -10.83 1.82 4.78
CA ASN A 111 -10.20 1.34 6.01
C ASN A 111 -9.90 -0.17 5.98
N ALA A 112 -10.49 -0.95 5.06
CA ALA A 112 -10.14 -2.36 4.90
C ALA A 112 -8.75 -2.49 4.26
N GLY A 113 -8.50 -1.71 3.20
CA GLY A 113 -7.24 -1.68 2.47
C GLY A 113 -6.93 -2.98 1.74
N ILE A 114 -5.66 -3.16 1.39
CA ILE A 114 -5.10 -4.41 0.89
C ILE A 114 -4.09 -4.97 1.90
N ARG A 115 -3.93 -6.29 1.94
CA ARG A 115 -2.99 -6.95 2.85
C ARG A 115 -2.37 -8.17 2.21
N GLU A 116 -1.12 -8.43 2.58
CA GLU A 116 -0.38 -9.62 2.22
C GLU A 116 0.40 -10.13 3.43
N SER A 117 0.66 -11.43 3.45
CA SER A 117 1.43 -12.05 4.52
C SER A 117 2.40 -13.08 3.97
N LEU A 118 3.61 -13.09 4.50
CA LEU A 118 4.69 -14.00 4.14
C LEU A 118 5.32 -14.60 5.41
N ILE A 119 5.78 -15.84 5.32
CA ILE A 119 6.65 -16.44 6.34
C ILE A 119 8.09 -16.31 5.87
N VAL A 120 8.91 -15.69 6.69
CA VAL A 120 10.31 -15.39 6.39
C VAL A 120 11.21 -16.05 7.45
N THR A 121 12.28 -16.68 6.99
CA THR A 121 13.31 -17.28 7.83
C THR A 121 14.64 -16.59 7.60
N ARG A 122 15.56 -16.71 8.57
CA ARG A 122 16.94 -16.28 8.34
C ARG A 122 17.63 -17.10 7.27
N GLN A 123 18.49 -16.46 6.50
CA GLN A 123 19.31 -17.11 5.49
C GLN A 123 20.72 -16.55 5.53
N GLU A 124 21.71 -17.43 5.68
CA GLU A 124 23.12 -17.04 5.80
C GLU A 124 23.63 -16.30 4.55
N TYR A 125 23.08 -16.63 3.38
CA TYR A 125 23.39 -15.96 2.11
C TYR A 125 23.09 -14.45 2.13
N PHE A 126 22.13 -14.00 2.95
CA PHE A 126 21.72 -12.60 3.07
C PHE A 126 22.51 -11.81 4.11
N ARG A 127 23.59 -12.39 4.67
CA ARG A 127 24.43 -11.72 5.67
C ARG A 127 25.09 -10.48 5.07
N SER A 128 24.74 -9.30 5.61
CA SER A 128 25.34 -8.03 5.22
C SER A 128 25.37 -7.05 6.40
N PRO A 129 26.52 -6.42 6.71
CA PRO A 129 27.83 -6.59 6.07
C PRO A 129 28.48 -7.95 6.37
N ALA A 130 29.39 -8.40 5.49
CA ALA A 130 30.07 -9.70 5.63
C ALA A 130 30.81 -9.79 6.97
N GLY A 131 30.64 -10.91 7.69
CA GLY A 131 31.29 -11.15 8.98
C GLY A 131 30.65 -10.45 10.19
N CYS A 132 29.49 -9.81 10.03
CA CYS A 132 28.73 -9.31 11.17
C CYS A 132 28.39 -10.45 12.16
N ALA A 133 28.28 -10.12 13.45
CA ALA A 133 27.67 -11.04 14.41
C ALA A 133 26.14 -11.05 14.25
N ASP A 134 25.52 -12.18 14.57
CA ASP A 134 24.07 -12.30 14.58
C ASP A 134 23.46 -11.28 15.55
N ASN A 135 22.35 -10.65 15.17
CA ASN A 135 21.64 -9.67 16.00
C ASN A 135 22.51 -8.49 16.47
N SER A 136 23.47 -8.05 15.65
CA SER A 136 24.35 -6.93 15.99
C SER A 136 23.82 -5.57 15.55
N GLN A 137 22.84 -5.50 14.65
CA GLN A 137 22.32 -4.26 14.08
C GLN A 137 20.88 -4.00 14.53
N ALA A 138 20.64 -2.91 15.26
CA ALA A 138 19.31 -2.49 15.65
C ALA A 138 18.65 -1.67 14.53
N LEU A 139 17.43 -2.05 14.15
CA LEU A 139 16.66 -1.40 13.09
C LEU A 139 15.45 -0.66 13.66
N ASN A 140 15.14 0.52 13.10
CA ASN A 140 13.90 1.21 13.41
C ASN A 140 12.79 0.77 12.44
N TRP A 141 12.07 -0.27 12.84
CA TRP A 141 11.02 -0.90 12.03
C TRP A 141 9.82 0.00 11.71
N GLY A 142 9.63 1.11 12.42
CA GLY A 142 8.55 2.09 12.17
C GLY A 142 8.89 3.18 11.15
N VAL A 143 10.16 3.33 10.78
CA VAL A 143 10.61 4.32 9.80
C VAL A 143 11.05 3.66 8.50
N LEU A 144 11.73 2.51 8.62
CA LEU A 144 12.05 1.64 7.48
C LEU A 144 10.76 1.28 6.75
#